data_AF-A0A1Y1JP06-F1
#
_entry.id   AF-A0A1Y1JP06-F1
#
_cell.length_a   1.000
_cell.length_b   1.000
_cell.length_c   1.000
_cell.angle_alpha   90.00
_cell.angle_beta   90.00
_cell.angle_gamma   90.00
#
_symmetry.space_group_name_H-M   'P 1'
#
loop_
_entity.id
_entity.type
_entity.pdbx_description
1 polymer ?
#
loop_
_entity_poly.entity_id
_entity_poly.type
_entity_poly.pdbx_seq_one_letter_code
_entity_poly.pdbx_strand_id
1 'polypeptide(L)'
;MKNTTTSKYVLKDIHDMYIFLINVSGKTETCNEICDCAKKSAQRYENNMESCKYNSYKYFCNELRNIKEQYDEKMISKICGPETPKTLPSLQSYNITIKKGIYWNYPKNALMILEAINISYYITLTNSFIKNII
;
A
#
# COMPACT_ATOMS: atom_id res chain seq x y z
N MET A 1 12.15 -27.46 8.61
CA MET A 1 11.10 -27.41 9.66
C MET A 1 10.30 -26.13 9.46
N LYS A 2 8.98 -26.22 9.25
CA LYS A 2 8.10 -25.03 9.11
C LYS A 2 7.79 -24.51 10.52
N ASN A 3 8.08 -23.24 10.79
CA ASN A 3 7.85 -22.57 12.07
C ASN A 3 6.35 -22.56 12.42
N THR A 4 5.94 -23.46 13.31
CA THR A 4 4.58 -23.58 13.85
C THR A 4 4.11 -22.32 14.58
N THR A 5 5.05 -21.54 15.13
CA THR A 5 4.78 -20.29 15.85
C THR A 5 4.32 -19.17 14.91
N THR A 6 4.99 -18.97 13.77
CA THR A 6 4.64 -17.94 12.78
C THR A 6 3.25 -18.19 12.17
N SER A 7 2.91 -19.47 11.94
CA SER A 7 1.59 -19.88 11.43
C SER A 7 0.44 -19.50 12.38
N LYS A 8 0.64 -19.68 13.69
CA LYS A 8 -0.42 -19.44 14.70
C LYS A 8 -0.79 -17.97 14.85
N TYR A 9 0.17 -17.05 14.86
CA TYR A 9 -0.09 -15.62 14.99
C TYR A 9 -0.75 -15.04 13.74
N VAL A 10 -0.29 -15.47 12.57
CA VAL A 10 -0.87 -15.14 11.27
C VAL A 10 -2.36 -15.54 11.19
N LEU A 11 -2.69 -16.77 11.58
CA LEU A 11 -4.08 -17.26 11.61
C LEU A 11 -4.95 -16.44 12.58
N LYS A 12 -4.40 -16.08 13.75
CA LYS A 12 -5.11 -15.26 14.73
C LYS A 12 -5.41 -13.86 14.19
N ASP A 13 -4.47 -13.23 13.51
CA ASP A 13 -4.66 -11.87 12.97
C ASP A 13 -5.73 -11.83 11.88
N ILE A 14 -5.72 -12.79 10.95
CA ILE A 14 -6.78 -12.94 9.94
C ILE A 14 -8.15 -13.12 10.59
N HIS A 15 -8.23 -14.02 11.58
CA HIS A 15 -9.46 -14.27 12.32
C HIS A 15 -9.97 -13.02 13.04
N ASP A 16 -9.11 -12.31 13.77
CA ASP A 16 -9.46 -11.09 14.49
C ASP A 16 -9.95 -9.99 13.53
N MET A 17 -9.31 -9.84 12.37
CA MET A 17 -9.76 -8.89 11.34
C MET A 17 -11.15 -9.24 10.78
N TYR A 18 -11.44 -10.52 10.52
CA TYR A 18 -12.79 -10.93 10.10
C TYR A 18 -13.84 -10.66 11.17
N ILE A 19 -13.53 -10.89 12.46
CA ILE A 19 -14.42 -10.51 13.56
C ILE A 19 -14.68 -9.00 13.53
N PHE A 20 -13.64 -8.18 13.39
CA PHE A 20 -13.82 -6.73 13.32
C PHE A 20 -14.69 -6.31 12.11
N LEU A 21 -14.52 -6.94 10.94
CA LEU A 21 -15.32 -6.66 9.75
C LEU A 21 -16.80 -7.03 9.91
N ILE A 22 -17.10 -8.13 10.60
CA ILE A 22 -18.48 -8.52 10.94
C ILE A 22 -19.12 -7.40 11.76
N ASN A 23 -18.39 -6.87 12.74
CA ASN A 23 -18.89 -5.86 13.67
C ASN A 23 -19.00 -4.45 13.05
N VAL A 24 -18.23 -4.15 12.01
CA VAL A 24 -18.43 -2.93 11.21
C VAL A 24 -19.83 -2.96 10.53
N SER A 25 -20.42 -4.15 10.38
CA SER A 25 -21.75 -4.35 9.78
C SER A 25 -22.91 -4.28 10.79
N GLY A 26 -22.65 -4.24 12.11
CA GLY A 26 -23.67 -4.19 13.17
C GLY A 26 -23.10 -4.38 14.59
N LYS A 27 -23.82 -3.95 15.65
CA LYS A 27 -23.35 -4.05 17.05
C LYS A 27 -23.18 -5.51 17.49
N THR A 28 -21.99 -5.86 17.97
CA THR A 28 -21.70 -7.12 18.66
C THR A 28 -20.83 -6.86 19.90
N GLU A 29 -20.60 -7.88 20.72
CA GLU A 29 -19.88 -7.80 22.01
C GLU A 29 -18.39 -7.39 21.91
N THR A 30 -17.76 -7.44 20.73
CA THR A 30 -16.30 -7.31 20.60
C THR A 30 -15.81 -5.90 20.30
N CYS A 31 -16.69 -4.98 19.87
CA CYS A 31 -16.40 -3.55 19.90
C CYS A 31 -17.65 -2.73 20.21
N ASN A 32 -17.46 -1.66 20.99
CA ASN A 32 -18.54 -0.77 21.42
C ASN A 32 -19.04 0.13 20.27
N GLU A 33 -18.16 0.48 19.33
CA GLU A 33 -18.45 1.37 18.20
C GLU A 33 -17.88 0.84 16.88
N ILE A 34 -18.61 1.05 15.77
CA ILE A 34 -18.22 0.63 14.42
C ILE A 34 -16.82 1.14 14.05
N CYS A 35 -16.53 2.40 14.39
CA CYS A 35 -15.28 3.05 14.03
C CYS A 35 -14.07 2.49 14.79
N ASP A 36 -14.28 1.99 16.01
CA ASP A 36 -13.23 1.30 16.78
C ASP A 36 -12.86 -0.04 16.15
N CYS A 37 -13.86 -0.81 15.69
CA CYS A 37 -13.59 -2.05 14.95
C CYS A 37 -12.83 -1.77 13.66
N ALA A 38 -13.28 -0.77 12.91
CA ALA A 38 -12.63 -0.38 11.66
C ALA A 38 -11.18 0.04 11.91
N LYS A 39 -10.93 0.87 12.93
CA LYS A 39 -9.57 1.28 13.33
C LYS A 39 -8.69 0.08 13.70
N LYS A 40 -9.18 -0.85 14.53
CA LYS A 40 -8.44 -2.06 14.92
C LYS A 40 -8.16 -2.97 13.74
N SER A 41 -9.12 -3.12 12.82
CA SER A 41 -8.94 -3.89 11.59
C SER A 41 -7.85 -3.28 10.71
N ALA A 42 -7.90 -1.96 10.48
CA ALA A 42 -6.90 -1.23 9.71
C ALA A 42 -5.49 -1.34 10.30
N GLN A 43 -5.36 -1.17 11.62
CA GLN A 43 -4.06 -1.32 12.30
C GLN A 43 -3.47 -2.72 12.13
N ARG A 44 -4.31 -3.76 12.28
CA ARG A 44 -3.83 -5.15 12.09
C ARG A 44 -3.48 -5.45 10.65
N TYR A 45 -4.23 -4.89 9.70
CA TYR A 45 -3.92 -5.00 8.30
C TYR A 45 -2.52 -4.44 8.00
N GLU A 46 -2.26 -3.19 8.42
CA GLU A 46 -0.99 -2.50 8.20
C GLU A 46 0.20 -3.27 8.81
N ASN A 47 0.07 -3.73 10.05
CA ASN A 47 1.09 -4.52 10.74
C ASN A 47 1.46 -5.80 9.98
N ASN A 48 0.53 -6.34 9.20
CA ASN A 48 0.70 -7.56 8.45
C ASN A 48 1.15 -7.36 7.00
N MET A 49 1.11 -6.13 6.47
CA MET A 49 1.45 -5.85 5.07
C MET A 49 2.88 -6.22 4.71
N GLU A 50 3.84 -6.01 5.63
CA GLU A 50 5.26 -6.27 5.36
C GLU A 50 5.54 -7.76 5.10
N SER A 51 4.78 -8.63 5.77
CA SER A 51 4.90 -10.08 5.56
C SER A 51 4.55 -10.51 4.13
N CYS A 52 3.84 -9.66 3.38
CA CYS A 52 3.46 -9.88 1.99
C CYS A 52 4.43 -9.30 0.96
N LYS A 53 5.43 -8.50 1.36
CA LYS A 53 6.42 -7.91 0.44
C LYS A 53 7.26 -8.95 -0.31
N TYR A 54 7.55 -10.09 0.34
CA TYR A 54 8.42 -11.15 -0.23
C TYR A 54 7.65 -12.39 -0.69
N ASN A 55 6.31 -12.33 -0.74
CA ASN A 55 5.42 -13.39 -1.23
C ASN A 55 5.63 -14.78 -0.58
N SER A 56 6.26 -14.81 0.60
CA SER A 56 6.63 -16.02 1.35
C SER A 56 5.41 -16.74 1.93
N TYR A 57 4.25 -16.06 2.00
CA TYR A 57 3.00 -16.59 2.55
C TYR A 57 1.81 -16.31 1.60
N LYS A 58 1.85 -16.90 0.40
CA LYS A 58 0.83 -16.68 -0.66
C LYS A 58 -0.62 -16.75 -0.17
N TYR A 59 -0.97 -17.77 0.63
CA TYR A 59 -2.33 -17.92 1.16
C TYR A 59 -2.72 -16.81 2.12
N PHE A 60 -1.82 -16.48 3.06
CA PHE A 60 -2.02 -15.37 3.98
C PHE A 60 -2.24 -14.04 3.25
N CYS A 61 -1.41 -13.75 2.26
CA CYS A 61 -1.50 -12.51 1.49
C CYS A 61 -2.74 -12.45 0.59
N ASN A 62 -3.28 -13.60 0.19
CA ASN A 62 -4.57 -13.65 -0.47
C ASN A 62 -5.70 -13.31 0.51
N GLU A 63 -5.69 -13.89 1.71
CA GLU A 63 -6.69 -13.55 2.75
C GLU A 63 -6.60 -12.08 3.16
N LEU A 64 -5.40 -11.54 3.31
CA LEU A 64 -5.20 -10.13 3.61
C LEU A 64 -5.79 -9.24 2.48
N ARG A 65 -5.67 -9.64 1.21
CA ARG A 65 -6.31 -8.93 0.09
C ARG A 65 -7.84 -8.98 0.16
N ASN A 66 -8.41 -10.14 0.49
CA ASN A 66 -9.85 -10.30 0.67
C ASN A 66 -10.39 -9.41 1.80
N ILE A 67 -9.64 -9.32 2.91
CA ILE A 67 -9.95 -8.43 4.04
C ILE A 67 -9.99 -6.98 3.57
N LYS A 68 -9.03 -6.55 2.74
CA LYS A 68 -9.04 -5.20 2.17
C LYS A 68 -10.29 -4.92 1.36
N GLU A 69 -10.67 -5.82 0.46
CA GLU A 69 -11.87 -5.63 -0.38
C GLU A 69 -13.12 -5.47 0.48
N GLN A 70 -13.29 -6.33 1.50
CA GLN A 70 -14.43 -6.26 2.42
C GLN A 70 -14.41 -5.02 3.32
N TYR A 71 -13.23 -4.61 3.78
CA TYR A 71 -13.08 -3.39 4.58
C TYR A 71 -13.52 -2.17 3.78
N ASP A 72 -12.97 -2.01 2.58
CA ASP A 72 -13.22 -0.87 1.71
C ASP A 72 -14.72 -0.78 1.40
N GLU A 73 -15.35 -1.90 1.00
CA GLU A 73 -16.78 -1.97 0.74
C GLU A 73 -17.62 -1.52 1.94
N LYS A 74 -17.30 -2.03 3.13
CA LYS A 74 -18.04 -1.70 4.36
C LYS A 74 -17.86 -0.26 4.79
N MET A 75 -16.71 0.36 4.48
CA MET A 75 -16.38 1.72 4.92
C MET A 75 -16.89 2.82 3.99
N ILE A 76 -17.35 2.51 2.76
CA ILE A 76 -17.87 3.48 1.79
C ILE A 76 -18.83 4.48 2.44
N SER A 77 -19.84 3.99 3.17
CA SER A 77 -20.89 4.82 3.77
C SER A 77 -20.67 5.20 5.24
N LYS A 78 -19.62 4.68 5.91
CA LYS A 78 -19.41 4.89 7.36
C LYS A 78 -18.69 6.20 7.65
N ILE A 79 -19.20 6.99 8.58
CA ILE A 79 -18.55 8.24 9.00
C ILE A 79 -17.78 7.94 10.28
N CYS A 80 -16.46 8.01 10.20
CA CYS A 80 -15.54 7.82 11.32
C CYS A 80 -14.53 8.98 11.40
N GLY A 81 -13.85 9.10 12.52
CA GLY A 81 -12.80 10.11 12.71
C GLY A 81 -11.59 9.92 11.79
N PRO A 82 -10.69 10.92 11.72
CA PRO A 82 -9.54 10.91 10.81
C PRO A 82 -8.56 9.75 11.04
N GLU A 83 -8.59 9.13 12.21
CA GLU A 83 -7.75 7.98 12.56
C GLU A 83 -8.26 6.64 11.99
N THR A 84 -9.45 6.62 11.38
CA THR A 84 -10.04 5.42 10.78
C THR A 84 -10.07 5.60 9.27
N PRO A 85 -9.24 4.87 8.51
CA PRO A 85 -9.14 5.07 7.08
C PRO A 85 -10.41 4.61 6.36
N LYS A 86 -10.77 5.32 5.28
CA LYS A 86 -11.88 4.94 4.40
C LYS A 86 -11.55 3.76 3.49
N THR A 87 -10.28 3.58 3.18
CA THR A 87 -9.77 2.48 2.36
C THR A 87 -8.41 2.03 2.88
N LEU A 88 -8.09 0.74 2.71
CA LEU A 88 -6.79 0.20 3.08
C LEU A 88 -5.78 0.31 1.92
N PRO A 89 -4.47 0.44 2.19
CA PRO A 89 -3.45 0.47 1.14
C PRO A 89 -3.36 -0.87 0.39
N SER A 90 -2.99 -0.86 -0.89
CA SER A 90 -2.86 -2.10 -1.68
C SER A 90 -1.61 -2.90 -1.31
N LEU A 91 -1.73 -4.24 -1.26
CA LEU A 91 -0.60 -5.16 -1.11
C LEU A 91 0.22 -5.34 -2.40
N GLN A 92 -0.24 -4.80 -3.54
CA GLN A 92 0.53 -4.87 -4.75
C GLN A 92 1.80 -4.01 -4.59
N SER A 93 2.91 -4.67 -4.24
CA SER A 93 4.19 -4.24 -4.78
C SER A 93 4.00 -4.19 -6.28
N TYR A 94 4.25 -3.06 -6.93
CA TYR A 94 4.41 -3.03 -8.38
C TYR A 94 5.46 -4.10 -8.71
N ASN A 95 5.01 -5.29 -9.08
CA ASN A 95 5.80 -6.21 -9.85
C ASN A 95 5.90 -5.50 -11.20
N ILE A 96 6.81 -4.53 -11.29
CA ILE A 96 7.44 -4.22 -12.55
C ILE A 96 8.17 -5.52 -12.88
N THR A 97 7.41 -6.47 -13.42
CA THR A 97 7.98 -7.49 -14.26
C THR A 97 8.46 -6.69 -15.45
N ILE A 98 9.66 -6.12 -15.33
CA ILE A 98 10.44 -5.76 -16.49
C ILE A 98 10.60 -7.10 -17.17
N LYS A 99 9.70 -7.40 -18.12
CA LYS A 99 9.96 -8.42 -19.13
C LYS A 99 11.35 -8.03 -19.63
N LYS A 100 12.35 -8.86 -19.33
CA LYS A 100 13.71 -8.73 -19.88
C LYS A 100 13.71 -8.68 -21.43
N GLY A 101 12.55 -8.84 -22.07
CA GLY A 101 12.31 -8.67 -23.50
C GLY A 101 11.66 -7.35 -23.96
N ILE A 102 11.46 -6.32 -23.11
CA ILE A 102 11.05 -4.97 -23.61
C ILE A 102 12.04 -3.84 -23.27
N TYR A 103 13.10 -4.13 -22.51
CA TYR A 103 14.24 -3.22 -22.33
C TYR A 103 15.37 -3.48 -23.34
N TRP A 104 15.01 -3.74 -24.60
CA TRP A 104 15.95 -3.68 -25.72
C TRP A 104 15.50 -2.72 -26.83
N ASN A 105 14.66 -1.72 -26.53
CA ASN A 105 14.57 -0.57 -27.43
C ASN A 105 14.11 0.73 -26.77
N TYR A 106 14.59 1.02 -25.55
CA TYR A 106 14.67 2.41 -25.11
C TYR A 106 16.08 2.89 -25.43
N PRO A 107 16.28 3.78 -26.43
CA PRO A 107 17.62 4.23 -26.77
C PRO A 107 18.20 4.90 -25.52
N LYS A 108 19.37 4.44 -25.04
CA LYS A 108 20.12 5.05 -23.93
C LYS A 108 20.29 6.58 -24.08
N ASN A 109 20.18 7.04 -25.31
CA ASN A 109 20.16 8.41 -25.76
C ASN A 109 19.00 9.22 -25.15
N ALA A 110 17.83 8.63 -24.93
CA ALA A 110 16.65 9.33 -24.44
C ALA A 110 16.76 9.75 -22.96
N LEU A 111 17.42 8.93 -22.12
CA LEU A 111 17.69 9.29 -20.73
C LEU A 111 18.75 10.41 -20.65
N MET A 112 19.80 10.33 -21.48
CA MET A 112 20.76 11.43 -21.62
C MET A 112 20.13 12.73 -22.15
N ILE A 113 19.14 12.65 -23.04
CA ILE A 113 18.45 13.84 -23.58
C ILE A 113 17.65 14.54 -22.47
N LEU A 114 16.95 13.82 -21.59
CA LEU A 114 16.21 14.43 -20.48
C LEU A 114 17.13 15.13 -19.47
N GLU A 115 18.27 14.51 -19.13
CA GLU A 115 19.27 15.13 -18.25
C GLU A 115 19.93 16.35 -18.91
N ALA A 116 20.26 16.25 -20.21
CA ALA A 116 20.86 17.36 -20.96
C ALA A 116 19.90 18.55 -21.16
N ILE A 117 18.61 18.30 -21.38
CA ILE A 117 17.59 19.36 -21.46
C ILE A 117 17.49 20.11 -20.13
N ASN A 118 17.44 19.38 -19.00
CA ASN A 118 17.42 20.00 -17.68
C ASN A 118 18.68 20.84 -17.44
N ILE A 119 19.87 20.31 -17.75
CA ILE A 119 21.13 21.05 -17.58
C ILE A 119 21.17 22.30 -18.48
N SER A 120 20.77 22.19 -19.75
CA SER A 120 20.73 23.32 -20.69
C SER A 120 19.75 24.42 -20.24
N TYR A 121 18.58 24.04 -19.73
CA TYR A 121 17.60 24.97 -19.18
C TYR A 121 18.15 25.73 -17.97
N TYR A 122 18.79 25.04 -17.02
CA TYR A 122 19.44 25.67 -15.86
C TYR A 122 20.56 26.62 -16.26
N ILE A 123 21.44 26.24 -17.20
CA ILE A 123 22.52 27.11 -17.70
C ILE A 123 21.95 28.36 -18.38
N THR A 124 20.88 28.22 -19.17
CA THR A 124 20.24 29.35 -19.83
C THR A 124 19.61 30.31 -18.83
N LEU A 125 18.94 29.79 -17.81
CA LEU A 125 18.40 30.58 -16.70
C LEU A 125 19.52 31.31 -15.94
N THR A 126 20.59 30.64 -15.53
CA THR A 126 21.68 31.28 -14.78
C THR A 126 22.38 32.36 -15.62
N ASN A 127 22.59 32.11 -16.92
CA ASN A 127 23.18 33.11 -17.82
C ASN A 127 22.23 34.30 -18.05
N SER A 128 20.92 34.08 -18.11
CA SER A 128 19.92 35.14 -18.18
C SER A 128 19.85 35.97 -16.89
N PHE A 129 19.98 35.33 -15.72
CA PHE A 129 20.04 36.02 -14.43
C PHE A 129 21.32 36.84 -14.29
N ILE A 130 22.49 36.29 -14.67
CA ILE A 130 23.77 37.02 -14.62
C ILE A 130 23.76 38.24 -15.55
N LYS A 131 23.22 38.12 -16.77
CA LYS A 131 23.07 39.26 -17.70
C LYS A 131 22.15 40.38 -17.21
N ASN A 132 21.24 40.09 -16.28
CA ASN A 132 20.34 41.09 -15.69
C ASN A 132 20.88 41.69 -14.37
N ILE A 133 22.04 41.21 -13.88
CA ILE A 133 22.66 41.66 -12.62
C ILE A 133 23.92 42.52 -12.88
N ILE A 134 24.53 42.46 -14.07
CA ILE A 134 25.66 43.30 -14.52
C ILE A 134 25.14 44.39 -15.45
#